data_AF-A0A7Z7Y9X1-F1
#
_entry.id   AF-A0A7Z7Y9X1-F1
#
_cell.length_a   1.000
_cell.length_b   1.000
_cell.length_c   1.000
_cell.angle_alpha   90.00
_cell.angle_beta   90.00
_cell.angle_gamma   90.00
#
_symmetry.space_group_name_H-M   'P 1'
#
loop_
_entity.id
_entity.type
_entity.pdbx_description
1 polymer ?
#
loop_
_entity_poly.entity_id
_entity_poly.type
_entity_poly.pdbx_seq_one_letter_code
_entity_poly.pdbx_strand_id
1 'polypeptide(L)'
;MTLSVLHEMQTCFLVHLSDHDKQSIRREPFTLACNEVLNVGDCFTEIGSSGSAGNLPIRLSPPWVQRYQGLLTGHESNFDWLPPCWDGQDLVLFDAFNGDDPSEGFLSPGRKAKWSGTRSMEDGYFIAYLRHCDNRLFHTRGGSASSVCQCTKLIRWQAS
;
A
#
# COMPACT_ATOMS: atom_id res chain seq x y z
N MET A 1 -20.41 -14.13 -1.18
CA MET A 1 -19.33 -13.37 -0.54
C MET A 1 -18.69 -12.54 -1.64
N THR A 2 -18.55 -11.23 -1.47
CA THR A 2 -17.89 -10.38 -2.47
C THR A 2 -16.39 -10.54 -2.28
N LEU A 3 -15.67 -10.88 -3.35
CA LEU A 3 -14.21 -11.00 -3.30
C LEU A 3 -13.56 -9.62 -3.20
N SER A 4 -12.37 -9.59 -2.61
CA SER A 4 -11.50 -8.43 -2.64
C SER A 4 -10.97 -8.19 -4.05
N VAL A 5 -10.66 -6.94 -4.38
CA VAL A 5 -10.17 -6.55 -5.70
C VAL A 5 -8.77 -5.99 -5.58
N LEU A 6 -7.88 -6.44 -6.45
CA LEU A 6 -6.51 -5.96 -6.56
C LEU A 6 -6.33 -5.25 -7.90
N HIS A 7 -5.84 -4.01 -7.86
CA HIS A 7 -5.54 -3.22 -9.04
C HIS A 7 -4.08 -2.82 -9.05
N GLU A 8 -3.40 -3.09 -10.17
CA GLU A 8 -2.04 -2.62 -10.38
C GLU A 8 -2.03 -1.12 -10.73
N MET A 9 -1.22 -0.34 -10.00
CA MET A 9 -0.94 1.07 -10.29
C MET A 9 0.53 1.23 -10.69
N GLN A 10 0.94 2.42 -11.09
CA GLN A 10 2.34 2.67 -11.48
C GLN A 10 3.32 2.60 -10.30
N THR A 11 2.84 2.82 -9.07
CA THR A 11 3.66 3.03 -7.88
C THR A 11 3.26 2.18 -6.67
N CYS A 12 2.21 1.36 -6.81
CA CYS A 12 1.67 0.49 -5.75
C CYS A 12 0.64 -0.48 -6.34
N PHE A 13 0.07 -1.32 -5.48
CA PHE A 13 -1.23 -1.92 -5.72
C PHE A 13 -2.30 -1.13 -4.97
N LEU A 14 -3.44 -0.90 -5.61
CA LEU A 14 -4.65 -0.43 -4.93
C LEU A 14 -5.52 -1.66 -4.65
N VAL A 15 -5.82 -1.89 -3.37
CA VAL A 15 -6.66 -2.99 -2.93
C VAL A 15 -7.99 -2.45 -2.46
N HIS A 16 -9.10 -3.07 -2.87
CA HIS A 16 -10.41 -2.87 -2.28
C HIS A 16 -10.80 -4.15 -1.55
N LEU A 17 -10.76 -4.11 -0.22
CA LEU A 17 -11.01 -5.29 0.62
C LEU A 17 -12.49 -5.49 0.92
N SER A 18 -12.93 -6.74 0.87
CA SER A 18 -14.21 -7.16 1.44
C SER A 18 -14.22 -6.94 2.96
N ASP A 19 -15.40 -6.81 3.58
CA ASP A 19 -15.48 -6.62 5.03
C ASP A 19 -14.92 -7.80 5.82
N HIS A 20 -14.97 -9.01 5.26
CA HIS A 20 -14.34 -10.19 5.84
C HIS A 20 -12.81 -10.11 5.80
N ASP A 21 -12.24 -9.70 4.67
CA ASP A 21 -10.78 -9.62 4.53
C ASP A 21 -10.21 -8.45 5.34
N LYS A 22 -10.97 -7.37 5.53
CA LYS A 22 -10.62 -6.29 6.48
C LYS A 22 -10.44 -6.82 7.91
N GLN A 23 -11.26 -7.78 8.35
CA GLN A 23 -11.14 -8.41 9.66
C GLN A 23 -9.92 -9.31 9.78
N SER A 24 -9.38 -9.76 8.64
CA SER A 24 -8.20 -10.63 8.57
C SER A 24 -6.87 -9.86 8.57
N ILE A 25 -6.90 -8.53 8.62
CA ILE A 25 -5.69 -7.71 8.69
C ILE A 25 -4.98 -7.97 10.02
N ARG A 26 -3.74 -8.45 9.94
CA ARG A 26 -2.84 -8.63 11.08
C ARG A 26 -2.25 -7.28 11.47
N ARG A 27 -2.68 -6.75 12.61
CA ARG A 27 -2.24 -5.47 13.18
C ARG A 27 -0.92 -5.63 13.94
N GLU A 28 0.12 -6.04 13.22
CA GLU A 28 1.46 -6.28 13.77
C GLU A 28 2.52 -5.35 13.15
N PRO A 29 3.62 -5.06 13.87
CA PRO A 29 4.72 -4.27 13.32
C PRO A 29 5.38 -4.94 12.11
N PHE A 30 5.89 -4.12 11.18
CA PHE A 30 6.65 -4.59 10.03
C PHE A 30 8.06 -3.98 10.02
N THR A 31 9.09 -4.83 9.97
CA THR A 31 10.49 -4.39 9.88
C THR A 31 10.89 -4.25 8.43
N LEU A 32 11.17 -3.03 7.99
CA LEU A 32 11.71 -2.73 6.67
C LEU A 32 13.13 -3.29 6.49
N ALA A 33 13.59 -3.44 5.26
CA ALA A 33 14.94 -3.94 4.96
C ALA A 33 16.09 -3.11 5.59
N CYS A 34 15.90 -1.82 5.87
CA CYS A 34 16.84 -0.99 6.64
C CYS A 34 16.82 -1.23 8.16
N ASN A 35 16.06 -2.22 8.64
CA ASN A 35 15.80 -2.52 10.06
C ASN A 35 14.96 -1.47 10.79
N GLU A 36 14.40 -0.47 10.10
CA GLU A 36 13.40 0.41 10.70
C GLU A 36 12.06 -0.32 10.86
N VAL A 37 11.41 -0.09 11.99
CA VAL A 37 10.15 -0.74 12.34
C VAL A 37 8.99 0.22 12.09
N LEU A 38 8.01 -0.22 11.31
CA LEU A 38 6.70 0.41 11.17
C LEU A 38 5.74 -0.24 12.16
N ASN A 39 5.35 0.50 13.19
CA ASN A 39 4.22 0.13 14.04
C ASN A 39 2.91 0.56 13.37
N VAL A 40 1.83 -0.17 13.62
CA VAL A 40 0.51 0.20 13.09
C VAL A 40 0.18 1.64 13.53
N GLY A 41 -0.20 2.47 12.57
CA GLY A 41 -0.45 3.90 12.80
C GLY A 41 0.75 4.81 12.57
N ASP A 42 1.96 4.27 12.35
CA ASP A 42 3.13 5.08 12.03
C ASP A 42 2.93 5.80 10.68
N CYS A 43 3.18 7.10 10.69
CA CYS A 43 3.04 7.98 9.53
C CYS A 43 4.41 8.34 8.92
N PHE A 44 4.47 8.39 7.59
CA PHE A 44 5.68 8.72 6.84
C PHE A 44 5.36 9.42 5.52
N THR A 45 6.36 10.11 4.98
CA THR A 45 6.28 10.78 3.66
C THR A 45 7.16 10.11 2.61
N GLU A 46 8.17 9.34 3.04
CA GLU A 46 9.08 8.63 2.14
C GLU A 46 9.63 7.34 2.76
N ILE A 47 9.59 6.25 2.01
CA ILE A 47 10.49 5.09 2.18
C ILE A 47 11.54 5.19 1.07
N GLY A 48 12.77 5.46 1.47
CA GLY A 48 13.89 5.63 0.56
C GLY A 48 14.31 4.32 -0.09
N SER A 49 14.94 4.43 -1.24
CA SER A 49 15.51 3.31 -1.97
C SER A 49 16.84 3.73 -2.58
N SER A 50 17.76 2.77 -2.73
CA SER A 50 19.04 2.96 -3.44
C SER A 50 19.12 2.03 -4.66
N GLY A 51 19.74 2.52 -5.74
CA GLY A 51 19.99 1.74 -6.94
C GLY A 51 19.58 2.43 -8.24
N SER A 52 19.67 1.67 -9.34
CA SER A 52 19.35 2.11 -10.71
C SER A 52 17.85 2.32 -10.93
N ALA A 53 17.45 2.71 -12.15
CA ALA A 53 16.10 3.13 -12.58
C ALA A 53 14.92 2.15 -12.33
N GLY A 54 15.13 1.05 -11.61
CA GLY A 54 14.11 0.08 -11.18
C GLY A 54 13.82 0.05 -9.67
N ASN A 55 14.63 0.71 -8.83
CA ASN A 55 14.49 0.69 -7.37
C ASN A 55 13.94 2.04 -6.88
N LEU A 56 12.72 2.40 -7.29
CA LEU A 56 12.16 3.70 -6.96
C LEU A 56 11.79 3.79 -5.47
N PRO A 57 12.01 4.95 -4.83
CA PRO A 57 11.51 5.19 -3.48
C PRO A 57 9.97 5.25 -3.49
N ILE A 58 9.36 4.92 -2.35
CA ILE A 58 7.94 5.19 -2.12
C ILE A 58 7.87 6.59 -1.55
N ARG A 59 7.39 7.55 -2.33
CA ARG A 59 7.29 8.96 -1.93
C ARG A 59 5.97 9.54 -2.38
N LEU A 60 5.29 10.23 -1.47
CA LEU A 60 4.07 10.96 -1.76
C LEU A 60 4.39 12.40 -2.14
N SER A 61 3.57 12.98 -3.01
CA SER A 61 3.57 14.42 -3.23
C SER A 61 3.03 15.11 -1.98
N PRO A 62 3.69 16.16 -1.45
CA PRO A 62 3.09 17.00 -0.42
C PRO A 62 1.70 17.49 -0.85
N PRO A 63 0.72 17.63 0.06
CA PRO A 63 0.80 17.44 1.52
C PRO A 63 0.48 16.01 2.01
N TRP A 64 0.52 15.01 1.12
CA TRP A 64 0.07 13.65 1.44
C TRP A 64 1.03 12.89 2.36
N VAL A 65 0.44 12.14 3.28
CA VAL A 65 1.12 11.30 4.28
C VAL A 65 0.59 9.89 4.14
N GLN A 66 1.48 8.88 4.20
CA GLN A 66 1.09 7.48 4.28
C GLN A 66 1.15 7.01 5.72
N ARG A 67 0.26 6.09 6.07
CA ARG A 67 0.24 5.48 7.38
C ARG A 67 0.11 3.97 7.27
N TYR A 68 0.93 3.27 8.05
CA TYR A 68 0.98 1.82 8.03
C TYR A 68 -0.23 1.21 8.75
N GLN A 69 -0.89 0.24 8.11
CA GLN A 69 -2.14 -0.36 8.58
C GLN A 69 -1.99 -1.81 9.04
N GLY A 70 -0.97 -2.53 8.59
CA GLY A 70 -0.77 -3.94 8.97
C GLY A 70 -0.44 -4.82 7.77
N LEU A 71 -0.55 -6.12 7.96
CA LEU A 71 -0.29 -7.13 6.94
C LEU A 71 -1.57 -7.90 6.61
N LEU A 72 -1.72 -8.29 5.35
CA LEU A 72 -2.75 -9.21 4.90
C LEU A 72 -2.10 -10.31 4.06
N THR A 73 -2.30 -11.57 4.44
CA THR A 73 -1.86 -12.69 3.62
C THR A 73 -2.80 -12.85 2.43
N GLY A 74 -2.25 -12.75 1.22
CA GLY A 74 -2.99 -12.92 -0.02
C GLY A 74 -3.33 -14.39 -0.24
N HIS A 75 -4.62 -14.66 -0.48
CA HIS A 75 -5.08 -15.98 -0.89
C HIS A 75 -5.88 -15.86 -2.17
N GLU A 76 -5.61 -16.69 -3.18
CA GLU A 76 -6.35 -16.66 -4.46
C GLU A 76 -7.87 -16.72 -4.25
N SER A 77 -8.32 -17.46 -3.23
CA SER A 77 -9.74 -17.57 -2.86
C SER A 77 -10.40 -16.26 -2.41
N ASN A 78 -9.61 -15.27 -2.00
CA ASN A 78 -10.11 -14.02 -1.42
C ASN A 78 -10.13 -12.88 -2.45
N PHE A 79 -9.46 -13.02 -3.59
CA PHE A 79 -9.33 -11.96 -4.59
C PHE A 79 -9.94 -12.35 -5.93
N ASP A 80 -10.61 -11.40 -6.60
CA ASP A 80 -11.09 -11.58 -7.98
C ASP A 80 -9.95 -11.95 -8.94
N TRP A 81 -8.75 -11.47 -8.63
CA TRP A 81 -7.52 -11.84 -9.31
C TRP A 81 -6.32 -11.61 -8.38
N LEU A 82 -5.53 -12.66 -8.17
CA LEU A 82 -4.23 -12.63 -7.52
C LEU A 82 -3.26 -13.46 -8.38
N PRO A 83 -2.04 -12.98 -8.67
CA PRO A 83 -1.03 -13.82 -9.31
C PRO A 83 -0.75 -15.08 -8.50
N PRO A 84 -0.71 -16.29 -9.11
CA PRO A 84 -0.52 -17.53 -8.34
C PRO A 84 0.77 -17.60 -7.54
N CYS A 85 1.82 -16.91 -7.99
CA CYS A 85 3.08 -16.83 -7.25
C CYS A 85 3.01 -15.97 -5.98
N TRP A 86 1.91 -15.25 -5.75
CA TRP A 86 1.68 -14.43 -4.55
C TRP A 86 0.72 -15.09 -3.57
N ASP A 87 0.14 -16.25 -3.90
CA ASP A 87 -0.68 -17.01 -2.97
C ASP A 87 0.13 -17.37 -1.72
N GLY A 88 -0.44 -17.08 -0.55
CA GLY A 88 0.21 -17.23 0.76
C GLY A 88 1.26 -16.15 1.09
N GLN A 89 1.46 -15.13 0.25
CA GLN A 89 2.39 -14.03 0.53
C GLN A 89 1.72 -12.83 1.18
N ASP A 90 2.49 -12.05 1.94
CA ASP A 90 1.98 -10.89 2.65
C ASP A 90 1.92 -9.64 1.77
N LEU A 91 0.77 -8.99 1.77
CA LEU A 91 0.59 -7.61 1.36
C LEU A 91 0.81 -6.71 2.57
N VAL A 92 1.73 -5.75 2.45
CA VAL A 92 1.96 -4.69 3.42
C VAL A 92 1.01 -3.54 3.10
N LEU A 93 0.09 -3.27 4.03
CA LEU A 93 -1.03 -2.36 3.81
C LEU A 93 -0.78 -0.98 4.41
N PHE A 94 -1.18 0.03 3.66
CA PHE A 94 -1.09 1.44 4.01
C PHE A 94 -2.41 2.14 3.65
N ASP A 95 -2.72 3.21 4.37
CA ASP A 95 -3.62 4.25 3.89
C ASP A 95 -2.83 5.54 3.62
N ALA A 96 -3.50 6.53 3.07
CA ALA A 96 -2.95 7.87 2.94
C ALA A 96 -3.99 8.93 3.31
N PHE A 97 -3.53 10.06 3.80
CA PHE A 97 -4.36 11.22 4.13
C PHE A 97 -3.63 12.51 3.78
N ASN A 98 -4.40 13.57 3.52
CA ASN A 98 -3.86 14.90 3.30
C ASN A 98 -3.57 15.54 4.67
N GLY A 99 -2.33 15.96 4.90
CA GLY A 99 -1.91 16.58 6.16
C GLY A 99 -2.58 17.92 6.46
N ASP A 100 -3.03 18.63 5.41
CA ASP A 100 -3.71 19.92 5.52
C ASP A 100 -5.25 19.76 5.67
N ASP A 101 -5.82 18.69 5.11
CA ASP A 101 -7.24 18.34 5.23
C ASP A 101 -7.44 16.82 5.41
N PRO A 102 -7.49 16.32 6.66
CA PRO A 102 -7.67 14.90 6.93
C PRO A 102 -9.01 14.31 6.48
N SER A 103 -9.99 15.14 6.08
CA SER A 103 -11.27 14.64 5.55
C SER A 103 -11.17 14.17 4.11
N GLU A 104 -10.09 14.50 3.41
CA GLU A 104 -9.87 14.12 2.02
C GLU A 104 -9.38 12.65 1.91
N GLY A 105 -10.21 11.79 1.32
CA GLY A 105 -9.80 10.44 0.91
C GLY A 105 -8.72 10.46 -0.18
N PHE A 106 -7.81 9.49 -0.14
CA PHE A 106 -6.65 9.44 -1.03
C PHE A 106 -6.95 8.91 -2.44
N LEU A 107 -8.12 8.31 -2.66
CA LEU A 107 -8.54 7.82 -3.97
C LEU A 107 -9.60 8.75 -4.56
N SER A 108 -9.34 9.25 -5.76
CA SER A 108 -10.27 10.09 -6.52
C SER A 108 -10.98 9.29 -7.63
N PRO A 109 -12.14 9.76 -8.14
CA PRO A 109 -12.89 9.05 -9.14
C PRO A 109 -12.21 9.22 -10.51
N GLY A 110 -11.95 8.10 -11.18
CA GLY A 110 -11.51 8.13 -12.57
C GLY A 110 -12.61 8.67 -13.51
N ARG A 111 -12.25 9.07 -14.73
CA ARG A 111 -13.18 9.62 -15.74
C ARG A 111 -14.43 8.78 -16.03
N LYS A 112 -14.37 7.47 -15.78
CA LYS A 112 -15.48 6.52 -16.02
C LYS A 112 -16.13 6.03 -14.72
N ALA A 113 -15.70 6.53 -13.56
CA ALA A 113 -16.26 6.14 -12.29
C ALA A 113 -17.72 6.60 -12.20
N LYS A 114 -18.59 5.71 -11.70
CA LYS A 114 -20.00 6.05 -11.42
C LYS A 114 -20.19 6.80 -10.09
N TRP A 115 -19.14 6.88 -9.28
CA TRP A 115 -19.14 7.54 -7.99
C TRP A 115 -18.44 8.89 -8.07
N SER A 116 -18.82 9.81 -7.17
CA SER A 116 -18.24 11.14 -7.00
C SER A 116 -17.60 11.27 -5.60
N GLY A 117 -16.68 12.21 -5.43
CA GLY A 117 -15.99 12.45 -4.16
C GLY A 117 -14.64 11.74 -4.08
N THR A 118 -14.14 11.49 -2.88
CA THR A 118 -12.92 10.68 -2.64
C THR A 118 -13.27 9.43 -1.82
N ARG A 119 -12.35 8.46 -1.79
CA ARG A 119 -12.46 7.22 -1.01
C ARG A 119 -11.25 7.03 -0.12
N SER A 120 -11.46 6.33 1.00
CA SER A 120 -10.43 6.08 2.01
C SER A 120 -10.41 4.62 2.47
N MET A 121 -9.66 4.33 3.53
CA MET A 121 -9.66 3.01 4.17
C MET A 121 -11.00 2.63 4.79
N GLU A 122 -11.83 3.60 5.16
CA GLU A 122 -13.17 3.35 5.71
C GLU A 122 -14.08 2.70 4.66
N ASP A 123 -13.90 3.10 3.40
CA ASP A 123 -14.55 2.49 2.25
C ASP A 123 -13.93 1.14 1.84
N GLY A 124 -12.85 0.71 2.50
CA GLY A 124 -12.14 -0.53 2.22
C GLY A 124 -10.99 -0.42 1.22
N TYR A 125 -10.59 0.79 0.83
CA TYR A 125 -9.45 0.99 -0.07
C TYR A 125 -8.14 1.07 0.70
N PHE A 126 -7.13 0.34 0.25
CA PHE A 126 -5.78 0.33 0.81
C PHE A 126 -4.75 0.46 -0.29
N ILE A 127 -3.65 1.14 0.02
CA ILE A 127 -2.42 1.08 -0.74
C ILE A 127 -1.65 -0.15 -0.26
N ALA A 128 -1.22 -1.00 -1.18
CA ALA A 128 -0.50 -2.22 -0.84
C ALA A 128 0.81 -2.35 -1.62
N TYR A 129 1.75 -3.03 -0.98
CA TYR A 129 2.99 -3.52 -1.57
C TYR A 129 3.14 -4.99 -1.21
N LEU A 130 3.61 -5.81 -2.15
CA LEU A 130 3.93 -7.20 -1.84
C LEU A 130 5.22 -7.24 -1.01
N ARG A 131 5.21 -7.96 0.12
CA ARG A 131 6.41 -8.25 0.88
C ARG A 131 7.31 -9.15 0.06
N HIS A 132 8.47 -8.64 -0.34
CA HIS A 132 9.48 -9.37 -1.07
C HIS A 132 10.57 -9.90 -0.11
N CYS A 133 11.52 -10.69 -0.62
CA CYS A 133 12.66 -11.17 0.17
C CYS A 133 13.37 -10.01 0.92
N ASP A 134 13.90 -10.33 2.11
CA ASP A 134 14.56 -9.40 3.02
C ASP A 134 13.67 -8.21 3.45
N ASN A 135 12.35 -8.40 3.49
CA ASN A 135 11.36 -7.37 3.84
C ASN A 135 11.43 -6.10 2.97
N ARG A 136 11.82 -6.28 1.70
CA ARG A 136 11.69 -5.25 0.67
C ARG A 136 10.25 -5.14 0.21
N LEU A 137 9.90 -4.02 -0.41
CA LEU A 137 8.55 -3.78 -0.90
C LEU A 137 8.52 -3.85 -2.43
N PHE A 138 7.68 -4.73 -2.98
CA PHE A 138 7.51 -4.92 -4.41
C PHE A 138 6.20 -4.31 -4.90
N HIS A 139 6.25 -3.72 -6.10
CA HIS A 139 5.05 -3.37 -6.88
C HIS A 139 5.33 -3.47 -8.39
N THR A 140 4.28 -3.60 -9.19
CA THR A 140 4.38 -3.44 -10.65
C THR A 140 4.35 -1.96 -11.02
N ARG A 141 4.89 -1.60 -12.18
CA ARG A 141 4.86 -0.23 -12.74
C ARG A 141 3.84 -0.09 -13.87
N GLY A 142 2.96 -1.07 -14.02
CA GLY A 142 2.15 -1.27 -15.22
C GLY A 142 2.99 -1.70 -16.43
N GLY A 143 2.34 -2.25 -17.47
CA GLY A 143 3.00 -2.52 -18.76
C GLY A 143 4.10 -3.58 -18.73
N SER A 144 4.03 -4.57 -17.83
CA SER A 144 5.01 -5.66 -17.65
C SER A 144 6.34 -5.27 -16.98
N ALA A 145 6.46 -4.05 -16.43
CA ALA A 145 7.60 -3.64 -15.63
C ALA A 145 7.31 -3.82 -14.13
N SER A 146 8.33 -4.19 -13.36
CA SER A 146 8.27 -4.26 -11.90
C SER A 146 9.29 -3.34 -11.24
N SER A 147 9.11 -3.14 -9.94
CA SER A 147 9.94 -2.31 -9.07
C SER A 147 10.06 -2.97 -7.70
N VAL A 148 11.27 -2.93 -7.13
CA VAL A 148 11.53 -3.34 -5.75
C VAL A 148 12.12 -2.14 -5.01
N CYS A 149 11.40 -1.63 -4.03
CA CYS A 149 11.92 -0.65 -3.09
C CYS A 149 12.83 -1.37 -2.11
N GLN A 150 14.12 -0.99 -2.11
CA GLN A 150 15.13 -1.57 -1.23
C GLN A 150 14.99 -1.15 0.23
N CYS A 151 14.11 -0.17 0.51
CA CYS A 151 13.81 0.35 1.85
C CYS A 151 15.08 0.70 2.62
N THR A 152 15.82 1.71 2.16
CA THR A 152 17.11 2.11 2.76
C THR A 152 17.00 3.12 3.89
N LYS A 153 15.84 3.77 4.01
CA LYS A 153 15.50 4.74 5.07
C LYS A 153 13.99 4.95 5.13
N LEU A 154 13.50 5.48 6.24
CA LEU A 154 12.13 5.91 6.47
C LEU A 154 12.15 7.37 6.94
N ILE A 155 11.47 8.26 6.20
CA ILE A 155 11.25 9.64 6.63
C ILE A 155 9.87 9.73 7.25
N ARG A 156 9.84 9.74 8.59
CA ARG A 156 8.62 9.85 9.38
C ARG A 156 7.98 11.23 9.21
N TRP A 157 6.67 11.25 9.23
CA TRP A 157 5.90 12.49 9.25
C TRP A 157 5.73 12.95 10.70
N GLN A 158 5.85 14.26 10.93
CA GLN A 158 5.51 14.90 12.19
C GLN A 158 4.44 15.95 11.89
N ALA A 159 3.34 15.91 12.65
CA ALA A 159 2.33 16.96 12.59
C ALA A 159 3.00 18.29 12.97
N SER A 160 2.73 19.32 12.16
CA SER A 160 3.18 20.70 12.41
C SER A 160 2.26 21.41 13.38
#